data_AF-A0A1G7L4Q7-F1
#
_entry.id   AF-A0A1G7L4Q7-F1
#
_cell.length_a   1.000
_cell.length_b   1.000
_cell.length_c   1.000
_cell.angle_alpha   90.00
_cell.angle_beta   90.00
_cell.angle_gamma   90.00
#
_symmetry.space_group_name_H-M   'P 1'
#
loop_
_entity.id
_entity.type
_entity.pdbx_description
1 polymer ?
#
loop_
_entity_poly.entity_id
_entity_poly.type
_entity_poly.pdbx_seq_one_letter_code
_entity_poly.pdbx_strand_id
1 'polypeptide(L)'
;MENKEQCNDENFKEELAHLKEEIQHEKSEIEFEEKQIQHEKKEIEYLEEKAEELEHSRCDFTIIVNAEEKDYHEREISFKKVIELAFGSMIENGTKAYTVTYKKGPKENPEGSMISGQVVKVQDKMRFNATQTNKS
;
A
#
# COMPACT_ATOMS: atom_id res chain seq x y z
N MET A 1 68.11 -42.04 14.95
CA MET A 1 67.30 -40.81 14.91
C MET A 1 66.21 -41.04 13.89
N GLU A 2 64.96 -41.11 14.33
CA GLU A 2 63.75 -40.81 13.55
C GLU A 2 62.56 -41.11 14.46
N ASN A 3 62.28 -40.18 15.37
CA ASN A 3 61.01 -40.15 16.09
C ASN A 3 60.05 -39.44 15.14
N LYS A 4 59.34 -40.21 14.31
CA LYS A 4 58.35 -39.67 13.39
C LYS A 4 57.16 -39.25 14.24
N GLU A 5 56.91 -37.95 14.28
CA GLU A 5 55.62 -37.38 14.68
C GLU A 5 54.52 -38.17 13.97
N GLN A 6 53.87 -39.08 14.70
CA GLN A 6 52.53 -39.54 14.36
C GLN A 6 51.61 -38.34 14.60
N CYS A 7 51.63 -37.44 13.62
CA CYS A 7 50.80 -36.24 13.57
C CYS A 7 49.34 -36.67 13.69
N ASN A 8 48.68 -36.31 14.81
CA ASN A 8 47.30 -35.83 15.01
C ASN A 8 46.15 -36.31 14.08
N ASP A 9 46.31 -37.34 13.27
CA ASP A 9 45.41 -37.69 12.17
C ASP A 9 44.09 -38.31 12.65
N GLU A 10 44.08 -38.90 13.86
CA GLU A 10 42.86 -39.36 14.54
C GLU A 10 42.11 -38.18 15.18
N ASN A 11 42.82 -37.28 15.87
CA ASN A 11 42.22 -36.10 16.53
C ASN A 11 41.58 -35.14 15.49
N PHE A 12 42.23 -34.93 14.35
CA PHE A 12 41.65 -34.17 13.25
C PHE A 12 40.41 -34.82 12.64
N LYS A 13 40.31 -36.16 12.62
CA LYS A 13 39.13 -36.88 12.13
C LYS A 13 37.96 -36.78 13.10
N GLU A 14 38.23 -36.84 14.41
CA GLU A 14 37.22 -36.64 15.45
C GLU A 14 36.69 -35.20 15.46
N GLU A 15 37.57 -34.20 15.38
CA GLU A 15 37.18 -32.79 15.28
C GLU A 15 36.36 -32.52 14.00
N LEU A 16 36.76 -33.12 12.87
CA LEU A 16 36.01 -33.04 11.62
C LEU A 16 34.64 -33.72 11.70
N ALA A 17 34.52 -34.83 12.44
CA ALA A 17 33.24 -35.52 12.63
C ALA A 17 32.27 -34.67 13.46
N HIS A 18 32.75 -34.09 14.57
CA HIS A 18 31.96 -33.19 15.40
C HIS A 18 31.49 -31.96 14.61
N LEU A 19 32.38 -31.33 13.84
CA LEU A 19 32.04 -30.17 13.02
C LEU A 19 30.98 -30.50 11.96
N LYS A 20 31.01 -31.72 11.40
CA LYS A 20 29.98 -32.16 10.44
C LYS A 20 28.62 -32.38 11.11
N GLU A 21 28.59 -32.90 12.32
CA GLU A 21 27.36 -33.06 13.09
C GLU A 21 26.73 -31.71 13.45
N GLU A 22 27.56 -30.75 13.88
CA GLU A 22 27.13 -29.37 14.16
C GLU A 22 26.56 -28.69 12.90
N ILE A 23 27.28 -28.76 11.78
CA ILE A 23 26.80 -28.24 10.48
C ILE A 23 25.48 -28.93 10.08
N GLN A 24 25.34 -30.23 10.33
CA GLN A 24 24.12 -30.96 9.99
C GLN A 24 22.95 -30.50 10.85
N HIS A 25 23.18 -30.25 12.14
CA HIS A 25 22.17 -29.69 13.04
C HIS A 25 21.73 -28.30 12.58
N GLU A 26 22.68 -27.37 12.38
CA GLU A 26 22.37 -26.01 11.91
C GLU A 26 21.62 -26.01 10.58
N LYS A 27 22.01 -26.86 9.63
CA LYS A 27 21.29 -27.02 8.36
C LYS A 27 19.84 -27.45 8.55
N SER A 28 19.57 -28.32 9.52
CA SER A 28 18.20 -28.77 9.79
C SER A 28 17.35 -27.67 10.43
N GLU A 29 17.95 -26.83 11.26
CA GLU A 29 17.28 -25.64 11.83
C GLU A 29 16.96 -24.63 10.73
N ILE A 30 17.92 -24.34 9.84
CA ILE A 30 17.72 -23.47 8.68
C ILE A 30 16.58 -24.01 7.80
N GLU A 31 16.56 -25.31 7.50
CA GLU A 31 15.50 -25.91 6.68
C GLU A 31 14.11 -25.77 7.34
N PHE A 32 14.05 -25.85 8.68
CA PHE A 32 12.81 -25.64 9.41
C PHE A 32 12.34 -24.19 9.33
N GLU A 33 13.24 -23.22 9.53
CA GLU A 33 12.94 -21.80 9.40
C GLU A 33 12.52 -21.42 7.99
N GLU A 34 13.18 -21.97 6.96
CA GLU A 34 12.80 -21.78 5.57
C GLU A 34 11.35 -22.23 5.32
N LYS A 35 10.92 -23.35 5.91
CA LYS A 35 9.53 -23.81 5.81
C LYS A 35 8.54 -22.87 6.48
N GLN A 36 8.88 -22.29 7.63
CA GLN A 36 8.04 -21.28 8.29
C GLN A 36 7.92 -20.03 7.42
N ILE A 37 9.04 -19.52 6.90
CA ILE A 37 9.07 -18.37 6.00
C ILE A 37 8.24 -18.62 4.74
N GLN A 38 8.30 -19.83 4.17
CA GLN A 38 7.49 -20.19 3.00
C GLN A 38 5.99 -20.17 3.30
N HIS A 39 5.59 -20.54 4.51
CA HIS A 39 4.18 -20.47 4.91
C HIS A 39 3.72 -19.02 5.03
N GLU A 40 4.47 -18.18 5.74
CA GLU A 40 4.15 -16.75 5.92
C GLU A 40 4.13 -16.01 4.58
N LYS A 41 5.05 -16.32 3.66
CA LYS A 41 5.05 -15.75 2.30
C LYS A 41 3.76 -16.05 1.54
N LYS A 42 3.22 -17.26 1.66
CA LYS A 42 1.93 -17.62 1.03
C LYS A 42 0.77 -16.85 1.66
N GLU A 43 0.81 -16.62 2.97
CA GLU A 43 -0.21 -15.81 3.63
C GLU A 43 -0.16 -14.36 3.16
N ILE A 44 1.04 -13.78 3.00
CA ILE A 44 1.22 -12.45 2.42
C ILE A 44 0.68 -12.40 1.00
N GLU A 45 1.04 -13.36 0.13
CA GLU A 45 0.56 -13.45 -1.25
C GLU A 45 -0.98 -13.47 -1.32
N TYR A 46 -1.63 -14.26 -0.47
CA TYR A 46 -3.09 -14.29 -0.38
C TYR A 46 -3.69 -12.96 0.08
N LEU A 47 -3.05 -12.28 1.03
CA LEU A 47 -3.51 -10.97 1.51
C LEU A 47 -3.34 -9.88 0.46
N GLU A 48 -2.26 -9.92 -0.32
CA GLU A 48 -2.01 -9.02 -1.44
C GLU A 48 -3.07 -9.22 -2.54
N GLU A 49 -3.33 -10.46 -2.96
CA GLU A 49 -4.39 -10.78 -3.93
C GLU A 49 -5.77 -10.28 -3.47
N LYS A 50 -6.11 -10.53 -2.19
CA LYS A 50 -7.37 -10.08 -1.61
C LYS A 50 -7.46 -8.56 -1.48
N ALA A 51 -6.35 -7.88 -1.19
CA ALA A 51 -6.30 -6.42 -1.18
C ALA A 51 -6.54 -5.86 -2.59
N GLU A 52 -5.93 -6.45 -3.61
CA GLU A 52 -6.19 -6.12 -5.00
C GLU A 52 -7.66 -6.34 -5.36
N GLU A 53 -8.29 -7.46 -5.00
CA GLU A 53 -9.73 -7.68 -5.24
C GLU A 53 -10.61 -6.60 -4.61
N LEU A 54 -10.27 -6.16 -3.40
CA LEU A 54 -11.02 -5.11 -2.69
C LEU A 54 -10.83 -3.73 -3.31
N GLU A 55 -9.61 -3.40 -3.75
CA GLU A 55 -9.35 -2.20 -4.55
C GLU A 55 -10.03 -2.26 -5.92
N HIS A 56 -10.11 -3.46 -6.51
CA HIS A 56 -10.76 -3.72 -7.78
C HIS A 56 -12.28 -3.93 -7.68
N SER A 57 -12.88 -3.77 -6.48
CA SER A 57 -14.31 -3.45 -6.35
C SER A 57 -14.59 -2.00 -6.79
N ARG A 58 -14.02 -1.64 -7.94
CA ARG A 58 -14.16 -0.37 -8.64
C ARG A 58 -15.64 -0.14 -8.81
N CYS A 59 -16.12 0.88 -8.12
CA CYS A 59 -17.48 1.34 -8.33
C CYS A 59 -17.41 2.29 -9.50
N ASP A 60 -17.95 1.91 -10.66
CA ASP A 60 -17.98 2.78 -11.81
C ASP A 60 -18.96 3.93 -11.55
N PHE A 61 -18.42 5.09 -11.20
CA PHE A 61 -19.16 6.32 -11.02
C PHE A 61 -18.78 7.32 -12.11
N THR A 62 -19.76 8.03 -12.64
CA THR A 62 -19.52 9.24 -13.40
C THR A 62 -19.80 10.44 -12.49
N ILE A 63 -18.75 11.14 -12.05
CA ILE A 63 -18.90 12.40 -11.31
C ILE A 63 -18.82 13.60 -12.25
N ILE A 64 -19.40 14.73 -11.85
CA ILE A 64 -19.40 15.96 -12.64
C ILE A 64 -18.63 17.03 -11.87
N VAL A 65 -17.44 17.42 -12.34
CA VAL A 65 -16.59 18.43 -11.70
C VAL A 65 -16.58 19.68 -12.56
N ASN A 66 -17.03 20.83 -12.04
CA ASN A 66 -17.09 22.09 -12.79
C ASN A 66 -17.79 21.98 -14.17
N ALA A 67 -18.87 21.18 -14.22
CA ALA A 67 -19.65 20.85 -15.42
C ALA A 67 -18.98 19.90 -16.44
N GLU A 68 -17.83 19.32 -16.11
CA GLU A 68 -17.18 18.27 -16.91
C GLU A 68 -17.44 16.89 -16.28
N GLU A 69 -17.85 15.91 -17.08
CA GLU A 69 -17.97 14.52 -16.62
C GLU A 69 -16.58 13.88 -16.48
N LYS A 70 -16.37 13.15 -15.37
CA LYS A 70 -15.14 12.42 -15.07
C LYS A 70 -15.50 11.02 -14.61
N ASP A 71 -14.82 10.04 -15.16
CA ASP A 71 -14.88 8.66 -14.66
C ASP A 71 -14.16 8.58 -13.32
N TYR A 72 -14.81 7.95 -12.34
CA TYR A 72 -14.31 7.81 -10.98
C TYR A 72 -14.63 6.43 -10.45
N HIS A 73 -13.61 5.73 -9.95
CA HIS A 73 -13.72 4.31 -9.60
C HIS A 73 -13.64 4.05 -8.09
N GLU A 74 -13.45 5.09 -7.29
CA GLU A 74 -13.31 4.98 -5.82
C GLU A 74 -14.62 5.33 -5.12
N ARG A 75 -14.87 4.73 -3.95
CA ARG A 75 -16.09 4.97 -3.14
C ARG A 75 -16.09 6.32 -2.43
N GLU A 76 -14.94 6.94 -2.29
CA GLU A 76 -14.76 8.19 -1.59
C GLU A 76 -13.86 9.11 -2.41
N ILE A 77 -14.04 10.43 -2.26
CA ILE A 77 -13.22 11.44 -2.92
C ILE A 77 -12.77 12.49 -1.91
N SER A 78 -11.49 12.81 -1.96
CA SER A 78 -10.88 13.83 -1.11
C SER A 78 -11.01 15.22 -1.71
N PHE A 79 -10.97 16.25 -0.86
CA PHE A 79 -10.96 17.64 -1.29
C PHE A 79 -9.86 17.92 -2.33
N LYS A 80 -8.65 17.42 -2.06
CA LYS A 80 -7.50 17.56 -2.96
C LYS A 80 -7.76 16.94 -4.33
N LYS A 81 -8.33 15.73 -4.36
CA LYS A 81 -8.65 15.04 -5.62
C LYS A 81 -9.66 15.80 -6.46
N VAL A 82 -10.68 16.40 -5.85
CA VAL A 82 -11.64 17.26 -6.58
C VAL A 82 -10.92 18.47 -7.22
N ILE A 83 -10.00 19.10 -6.51
CA ILE A 83 -9.20 20.23 -7.04
C ILE A 83 -8.30 19.77 -8.20
N GLU A 84 -7.64 18.63 -8.07
CA GLU A 84 -6.82 18.04 -9.13
C GLU A 84 -7.66 17.72 -10.38
N LEU A 85 -8.87 17.17 -10.21
CA LEU A 85 -9.78 16.90 -11.33
C LEU A 85 -10.29 18.20 -11.99
N ALA A 86 -10.45 19.28 -11.23
CA ALA A 86 -10.93 20.57 -11.74
C ALA A 86 -9.85 21.43 -12.40
N PHE A 87 -8.62 21.41 -11.88
CA PHE A 87 -7.55 22.35 -12.27
C PHE A 87 -6.21 21.68 -12.63
N GLY A 88 -6.13 20.35 -12.58
CA GLY A 88 -4.94 19.55 -12.89
C GLY A 88 -3.96 19.40 -11.73
N SER A 89 -3.77 20.44 -10.90
CA SER A 89 -2.93 20.37 -9.70
C SER A 89 -3.40 21.31 -8.59
N MET A 90 -3.17 20.91 -7.34
CA MET A 90 -3.41 21.73 -6.16
C MET A 90 -2.13 22.47 -5.75
N ILE A 91 -2.20 23.80 -5.69
CA ILE A 91 -1.10 24.64 -5.19
C ILE A 91 -1.29 24.88 -3.69
N GLU A 92 -0.45 24.27 -2.86
CA GLU A 92 -0.56 24.31 -1.39
C GLU A 92 0.23 25.47 -0.74
N ASN A 93 0.96 26.28 -1.52
CA ASN A 93 1.84 27.35 -1.03
C ASN A 93 1.13 28.59 -0.40
N GLY A 94 -0.16 28.47 -0.04
CA GLY A 94 -0.92 29.49 0.66
C GLY A 94 -1.35 30.73 -0.14
N THR A 95 -0.91 30.84 -1.41
CA THR A 95 -1.27 31.96 -2.32
C THR A 95 -2.68 31.84 -2.89
N LYS A 96 -3.21 30.61 -2.95
CA LYS A 96 -4.53 30.30 -3.47
C LYS A 96 -5.41 29.69 -2.39
N ALA A 97 -6.65 30.16 -2.32
CA ALA A 97 -7.71 29.57 -1.52
C ALA A 97 -8.60 28.72 -2.42
N TYR A 98 -8.97 27.54 -1.95
CA TYR A 98 -9.84 26.62 -2.67
C TYR A 98 -11.12 26.41 -1.88
N THR A 99 -12.25 26.30 -2.57
CA THR A 99 -13.53 25.92 -1.97
C THR A 99 -14.19 24.90 -2.86
N VAL A 100 -14.68 23.82 -2.27
CA VAL A 100 -15.40 22.78 -2.99
C VAL A 100 -16.78 22.67 -2.38
N THR A 101 -17.79 22.62 -3.24
CA THR A 101 -19.17 22.28 -2.87
C THR A 101 -19.60 21.06 -3.66
N TYR A 102 -20.52 20.29 -3.09
CA TYR A 102 -21.07 19.12 -3.77
C TYR A 102 -22.59 19.07 -3.67
N LYS A 103 -23.21 18.40 -4.64
CA LYS A 103 -24.64 18.13 -4.73
C LYS A 103 -24.88 16.73 -5.29
N LYS A 104 -26.08 16.19 -5.06
CA LYS A 104 -26.46 14.81 -5.42
C LYS A 104 -25.56 13.77 -4.76
N GLY A 105 -25.14 14.05 -3.53
CA GLY A 105 -24.49 13.06 -2.68
C GLY A 105 -25.47 12.01 -2.15
N PRO A 106 -24.99 11.08 -1.30
CA PRO A 106 -25.81 10.07 -0.65
C PRO A 106 -26.99 10.65 0.11
N LYS A 107 -28.04 9.84 0.36
CA LYS A 107 -29.25 10.27 1.10
C LYS A 107 -28.96 10.92 2.45
N GLU A 108 -27.90 10.48 3.12
CA GLU A 108 -27.48 11.03 4.41
C GLU A 108 -26.90 12.45 4.27
N ASN A 109 -26.21 12.74 3.16
CA ASN A 109 -25.55 14.02 2.87
C ASN A 109 -25.74 14.39 1.38
N PRO A 110 -26.93 14.87 0.97
CA PRO A 110 -27.23 15.12 -0.43
C PRO A 110 -26.48 16.32 -1.02
N GLU A 111 -26.10 17.28 -0.18
CA GLU A 111 -25.30 18.45 -0.56
C GLU A 111 -24.48 18.98 0.61
N GLY A 112 -23.42 19.73 0.31
CA GLY A 112 -22.54 20.31 1.33
C GLY A 112 -21.32 21.01 0.75
N SER A 113 -20.40 21.38 1.64
CA SER A 113 -19.09 21.94 1.29
C SER A 113 -17.98 21.09 1.85
N MET A 114 -16.87 20.98 1.12
CA MET A 114 -15.66 20.32 1.56
C MET A 114 -14.59 21.36 1.89
N ILE A 115 -13.90 21.17 3.01
CA ILE A 115 -12.68 21.90 3.37
C ILE A 115 -11.44 21.02 3.14
N SER A 116 -10.26 21.64 3.18
CA SER A 116 -8.99 20.92 3.04
C SER A 116 -8.89 19.76 4.03
N GLY A 117 -8.53 18.57 3.52
CA GLY A 117 -8.42 17.35 4.31
C GLY A 117 -9.72 16.55 4.48
N GLN A 118 -10.88 17.07 4.06
CA GLN A 118 -12.12 16.30 4.09
C GLN A 118 -12.21 15.28 2.96
N VAL A 119 -12.93 14.21 3.25
CA VAL A 119 -13.26 13.10 2.36
C VAL A 119 -14.76 12.88 2.41
N VAL A 120 -15.39 12.64 1.26
CA VAL A 120 -16.83 12.36 1.17
C VAL A 120 -17.08 11.11 0.33
N LYS A 121 -18.14 10.37 0.66
CA LYS A 121 -18.60 9.23 -0.15
C LYS A 121 -19.14 9.70 -1.49
N VAL A 122 -18.75 8.99 -2.54
CA VAL A 122 -19.17 9.25 -3.91
C VAL A 122 -20.40 8.40 -4.26
N GLN A 123 -21.28 9.00 -5.04
CA GLN A 123 -22.38 8.33 -5.70
C GLN A 123 -22.38 8.71 -7.18
N ASP A 124 -22.95 7.86 -8.03
CA ASP A 124 -23.06 8.15 -9.46
C ASP A 124 -23.79 9.49 -9.72
N LYS A 125 -23.30 10.24 -10.72
CA LYS A 125 -23.78 11.57 -11.14
C LYS A 125 -23.70 12.65 -10.04
N MET A 126 -22.90 12.42 -8.99
CA MET A 126 -22.60 13.44 -7.97
C MET A 126 -21.86 14.62 -8.60
N ARG A 127 -22.23 15.83 -8.19
CA ARG A 127 -21.72 17.09 -8.76
C ARG A 127 -20.81 17.79 -7.78
N PHE A 128 -19.62 18.14 -8.23
CA PHE A 128 -18.65 18.94 -7.50
C PHE A 128 -18.44 20.27 -8.22
N ASN A 129 -18.42 21.35 -7.45
CA ASN A 129 -18.06 22.68 -7.93
C ASN A 129 -16.88 23.19 -7.10
N ALA A 130 -15.76 23.41 -7.76
CA ALA A 130 -14.50 23.82 -7.19
C ALA A 130 -14.14 25.23 -7.67
N THR A 131 -13.91 26.12 -6.71
CA THR A 131 -13.49 27.50 -6.96
C THR A 131 -12.07 27.69 -6.45
N GLN A 132 -11.24 28.40 -7.22
CA GLN A 132 -9.90 28.82 -6.85
C GLN A 132 -9.85 30.35 -6.81
N THR A 133 -9.45 30.92 -5.67
CA THR A 133 -9.33 32.37 -5.45
C THR A 133 -7.90 32.73 -5.11
N ASN A 134 -7.37 33.82 -5.67
CA ASN A 134 -6.11 34.41 -5.23
C ASN A 134 -6.36 35.31 -4.01
N LYS A 135 -5.46 35.25 -3.02
CA LYS A 135 -5.44 36.30 -1.99
C LYS A 135 -4.93 37.59 -2.66
N SER A 136 -5.81 38.56 -2.84
CA SER A 136 -5.47 39.92 -3.32
C SER A 136 -4.79 40.73 -2.25
#